data_AF-A0A916T3Y7-F1
#
_entry.id   AF-A0A916T3Y7-F1
#
_cell.length_a   1.000
_cell.length_b   1.000
_cell.length_c   1.000
_cell.angle_alpha   90.00
_cell.angle_beta   90.00
_cell.angle_gamma   90.00
#
_symmetry.space_group_name_H-M   'P 1'
#
loop_
_entity.id
_entity.type
_entity.pdbx_description
1 polymer ?
#
loop_
_entity_poly.entity_id
_entity_poly.type
_entity_poly.pdbx_seq_one_letter_code
_entity_poly.pdbx_strand_id
1 'polypeptide(L)'
;MTTTLDHSAVRPSPRAVPTISLRGRPIPPIAESPRTGNVRGANVRNGNARNGNARSGNARGGSAGGRQSTPHIATPTLQLSNKPAALVLRVARLQGPVFRDVAAEQTGLSISTVNRQVSALLKRGLLRERADLAPAGAIGRPRLPFEVNVADFLTVGIHIGYKVTSITTHDLLHRVVGAIQIATPTSDDPEEVLTAIGLSASRFVSRWPGKRLLWTGVALGGRVLADGSVDNPRLGWSEAPVGRVLADTIGLPVSVASHVEAMAAAELLVNPDDEGGSFLYFYAREMVGVAFTMDGTVYTPTAGPPVIAHFPTGATRLLDPYRTGQLESTVSDTGVVQAAKAAGLAVTRIEDVHSAAKSGDTIARELLEERAEILGRTVGLISDIFNPDHVILGGQAFTDSPATLSTVARSVRSTSVAAVRDVRVTRSGATVQQQASGAVSLDAVYSDPLAALALTD
;
A
#
# COMPACT_ATOMS: atom_id res chain seq x y z
N MET A 1 -10.68 49.59 27.97
CA MET A 1 -10.06 49.77 26.64
C MET A 1 -10.29 48.50 25.86
N THR A 2 -11.14 48.63 24.86
CA THR A 2 -11.64 47.58 23.97
C THR A 2 -10.65 47.38 22.83
N THR A 3 -10.20 46.15 22.58
CA THR A 3 -9.56 45.81 21.31
C THR A 3 -9.94 44.40 20.88
N THR A 4 -10.80 44.36 19.85
CA THR A 4 -11.21 43.24 18.99
C THR A 4 -10.12 42.91 17.98
N LEU A 5 -9.85 41.62 17.72
CA LEU A 5 -9.16 41.07 16.54
C LEU A 5 -9.69 39.64 16.33
N ASP A 6 -10.72 39.47 15.51
CA ASP A 6 -10.69 39.12 14.07
C ASP A 6 -10.23 37.68 13.77
N HIS A 7 -11.18 36.89 13.25
CA HIS A 7 -11.07 35.48 12.89
C HIS A 7 -10.83 35.37 11.38
N SER A 8 -9.58 35.17 10.97
CA SER A 8 -9.26 34.71 9.62
C SER A 8 -8.56 33.35 9.68
N ALA A 9 -9.24 32.33 9.17
CA ALA A 9 -8.77 30.96 9.06
C ALA A 9 -7.55 30.86 8.12
N VAL A 10 -6.38 30.57 8.70
CA VAL A 10 -5.16 30.25 7.96
C VAL A 10 -5.20 28.76 7.57
N ARG A 11 -5.21 28.49 6.26
CA ARG A 11 -5.02 27.13 5.71
C ARG A 11 -3.63 26.61 6.12
N PRO A 12 -3.47 25.32 6.50
CA PRO A 12 -2.15 24.76 6.71
C PRO A 12 -1.43 24.62 5.36
N SER A 13 -0.27 25.27 5.24
CA SER A 13 0.72 25.00 4.19
C SER A 13 1.25 23.56 4.36
N PRO A 14 1.44 22.78 3.28
CA PRO A 14 2.07 21.47 3.37
C PRO A 14 3.51 21.64 3.83
N ARG A 15 3.84 21.07 5.00
CA ARG A 15 5.23 20.99 5.49
C ARG A 15 6.09 20.32 4.42
N ALA A 16 7.18 20.98 4.05
CA ALA A 16 8.20 20.42 3.17
C ALA A 16 8.68 19.07 3.73
N VAL A 17 8.61 18.03 2.90
CA VAL A 17 9.25 16.73 3.16
C VAL A 17 10.76 16.97 3.15
N PRO A 18 11.54 16.44 4.12
CA PRO A 18 12.99 16.54 4.07
C PRO A 18 13.52 15.73 2.87
N THR A 19 13.82 16.43 1.77
CA THR A 19 14.53 15.88 0.62
C THR A 19 16.03 16.01 0.86
N ILE A 20 16.77 14.90 0.91
CA ILE A 20 18.23 14.93 0.95
C ILE A 20 18.73 15.09 -0.50
N SER A 21 19.02 16.33 -0.91
CA SER A 21 19.58 16.60 -2.24
C SER A 21 21.07 16.24 -2.29
N LEU A 22 21.46 15.40 -3.23
CA LEU A 22 22.85 15.01 -3.48
C LEU A 22 23.24 15.38 -4.92
N ARG A 23 23.75 16.60 -5.17
CA ARG A 23 24.31 16.99 -6.47
C ARG A 23 25.84 17.04 -6.43
N GLY A 24 26.48 16.08 -7.09
CA GLY A 24 27.90 16.12 -7.50
C GLY A 24 28.03 16.40 -9.00
N ARG A 25 29.17 16.97 -9.42
CA ARG A 25 29.47 17.49 -10.76
C ARG A 25 29.52 16.39 -11.86
N PRO A 26 29.26 16.72 -13.14
CA PRO A 26 29.22 15.75 -14.24
C PRO A 26 30.61 15.31 -14.72
N ILE A 27 30.74 14.05 -15.10
CA ILE A 27 31.90 13.42 -15.76
C ILE A 27 31.56 13.22 -17.25
N PRO A 28 32.52 13.37 -18.21
CA PRO A 28 32.24 13.37 -19.65
C PRO A 28 32.04 11.96 -20.26
N PRO A 29 31.50 11.85 -21.49
CA PRO A 29 31.06 10.58 -22.08
C PRO A 29 32.22 9.73 -22.61
N ILE A 30 32.06 8.40 -22.53
CA ILE A 30 32.96 7.40 -23.11
C ILE A 30 32.37 6.90 -24.44
N ALA A 31 33.26 6.74 -25.43
CA ALA A 31 32.97 6.47 -26.83
C ALA A 31 32.50 5.03 -27.14
N GLU A 32 31.66 4.90 -28.18
CA GLU A 32 31.18 3.65 -28.78
C GLU A 32 32.18 3.00 -29.75
N SER A 33 32.14 1.66 -29.85
CA SER A 33 32.24 0.84 -31.10
C SER A 33 32.37 -0.67 -30.79
N PRO A 34 32.17 -1.60 -31.74
CA PRO A 34 31.08 -1.72 -32.71
C PRO A 34 30.44 -3.15 -32.76
N ARG A 35 29.35 -3.27 -33.53
CA ARG A 35 28.53 -4.47 -33.79
C ARG A 35 29.25 -5.59 -34.56
N THR A 36 28.97 -6.84 -34.19
CA THR A 36 28.89 -8.07 -35.03
C THR A 36 27.96 -9.05 -34.28
N GLY A 37 27.19 -9.99 -34.82
CA GLY A 37 26.89 -10.51 -36.15
C GLY A 37 25.83 -11.63 -35.96
N ASN A 38 24.95 -11.77 -36.94
CA ASN A 38 23.79 -12.68 -36.99
C ASN A 38 24.15 -14.18 -36.87
N VAL A 39 23.34 -14.98 -36.16
CA VAL A 39 23.12 -16.41 -36.47
C VAL A 39 21.65 -16.79 -36.26
N ARG A 40 21.06 -17.38 -37.31
CA ARG A 40 19.70 -17.95 -37.37
C ARG A 40 19.67 -19.37 -36.80
N GLY A 41 18.50 -19.76 -36.29
CA GLY A 41 17.93 -21.09 -36.54
C GLY A 41 17.42 -21.85 -35.31
N ALA A 42 16.09 -21.99 -35.19
CA ALA A 42 15.39 -23.26 -35.41
C ALA A 42 13.98 -23.22 -34.81
N ASN A 43 12.99 -23.45 -35.66
CA ASN A 43 11.59 -23.73 -35.33
C ASN A 43 11.47 -25.08 -34.61
N VAL A 44 10.61 -25.15 -33.59
CA VAL A 44 9.92 -26.39 -33.21
C VAL A 44 8.43 -26.10 -33.04
N ARG A 45 7.63 -26.73 -33.89
CA ARG A 45 6.16 -26.87 -33.80
C ARG A 45 5.82 -28.18 -33.08
N ASN A 46 4.66 -28.16 -32.42
CA ASN A 46 3.72 -29.25 -32.06
C ASN A 46 3.38 -29.20 -30.56
N GLY A 47 2.14 -29.37 -30.10
CA GLY A 47 0.92 -29.76 -30.79
C GLY A 47 -0.30 -29.67 -29.85
N ASN A 48 -1.48 -29.62 -30.47
CA ASN A 48 -2.81 -29.66 -29.85
C ASN A 48 -3.11 -30.99 -29.12
N ALA A 49 -3.79 -30.92 -27.98
CA ALA A 49 -4.67 -31.97 -27.45
C ALA A 49 -5.77 -31.30 -26.59
N ARG A 50 -6.97 -31.11 -27.14
CA ARG A 50 -8.17 -31.97 -27.07
C ARG A 50 -8.95 -31.88 -25.74
N ASN A 51 -10.11 -31.22 -25.87
CA ASN A 51 -11.29 -31.28 -25.00
C ASN A 51 -11.74 -32.72 -24.71
N GLY A 52 -12.03 -33.00 -23.45
CA GLY A 52 -12.80 -34.16 -22.99
C GLY A 52 -13.96 -33.70 -22.12
N ASN A 53 -15.17 -33.76 -22.68
CA ASN A 53 -16.42 -33.44 -22.01
C ASN A 53 -17.00 -34.75 -21.44
N ALA A 54 -17.26 -34.83 -20.12
CA ALA A 54 -17.98 -35.95 -19.52
C ALA A 54 -19.21 -35.42 -18.77
N ARG A 55 -20.38 -35.70 -19.35
CA ARG A 55 -21.69 -35.56 -18.70
C ARG A 55 -21.94 -36.77 -17.81
N SER A 56 -22.41 -36.54 -16.58
CA SER A 56 -23.17 -37.50 -15.79
C SER A 56 -24.28 -36.73 -15.07
N GLY A 57 -25.50 -37.24 -15.15
CA GLY A 57 -26.71 -36.55 -14.72
C GLY A 57 -27.33 -37.12 -13.44
N ASN A 58 -28.18 -36.26 -12.86
CA ASN A 58 -29.37 -36.50 -12.05
C ASN A 58 -29.24 -37.01 -10.61
N ALA A 59 -29.64 -36.16 -9.65
CA ALA A 59 -30.81 -36.42 -8.79
C ALA A 59 -31.26 -35.12 -8.09
N ARG A 60 -32.57 -34.87 -8.14
CA ARG A 60 -33.26 -33.73 -7.53
C ARG A 60 -33.52 -34.02 -6.04
N GLY A 61 -33.18 -33.06 -5.18
CA GLY A 61 -33.67 -32.94 -3.81
C GLY A 61 -33.90 -31.46 -3.52
N GLY A 62 -35.16 -31.03 -3.59
CA GLY A 62 -35.55 -29.65 -3.36
C GLY A 62 -35.49 -29.30 -1.88
N SER A 63 -34.60 -28.39 -1.53
CA SER A 63 -34.66 -27.58 -0.31
C SER A 63 -34.66 -26.12 -0.77
N ALA A 64 -35.66 -25.37 -0.33
CA ALA A 64 -35.81 -23.95 -0.59
C ALA A 64 -34.71 -23.17 0.18
N GLY A 65 -33.49 -23.18 -0.35
CA GLY A 65 -32.42 -22.31 0.08
C GLY A 65 -32.63 -20.94 -0.55
N GLY A 66 -32.89 -19.92 0.28
CA GLY A 66 -32.66 -18.54 -0.14
C GLY A 66 -31.25 -18.46 -0.73
N ARG A 67 -31.11 -17.91 -1.92
CA ARG A 67 -29.78 -17.68 -2.54
C ARG A 67 -28.98 -16.77 -1.61
N GLN A 68 -28.19 -17.36 -0.72
CA GLN A 68 -27.07 -16.65 -0.12
C GLN A 68 -26.14 -16.36 -1.29
N SER A 69 -26.11 -15.09 -1.72
CA SER A 69 -25.13 -14.62 -2.69
C SER A 69 -23.76 -14.94 -2.11
N THR A 70 -22.98 -15.78 -2.80
CA THR A 70 -21.59 -16.06 -2.41
C THR A 70 -20.84 -14.73 -2.29
N PRO A 71 -20.18 -14.45 -1.16
CA PRO A 71 -19.46 -13.20 -0.97
C PRO A 71 -18.43 -12.99 -2.08
N HIS A 72 -18.32 -11.75 -2.57
CA HIS A 72 -17.31 -11.42 -3.57
C HIS A 72 -15.95 -11.27 -2.88
N ILE A 73 -15.01 -12.16 -3.21
CA ILE A 73 -13.65 -12.18 -2.70
C ILE A 73 -12.70 -12.09 -3.90
N ALA A 74 -11.70 -11.23 -3.81
CA ALA A 74 -10.72 -11.04 -4.87
C ALA A 74 -9.32 -10.75 -4.30
N THR A 75 -8.29 -11.03 -5.10
CA THR A 75 -6.98 -10.39 -4.92
C THR A 75 -6.97 -9.09 -5.72
N PRO A 76 -6.55 -7.95 -5.12
CA PRO A 76 -6.47 -6.69 -5.86
C PRO A 76 -5.36 -6.76 -6.91
N THR A 77 -5.49 -5.94 -7.95
CA THR A 77 -4.46 -5.87 -8.98
C THR A 77 -3.30 -4.94 -8.61
N LEU A 78 -3.53 -4.00 -7.67
CA LEU A 78 -2.52 -3.05 -7.19
C LEU A 78 -1.84 -2.29 -8.33
N GLN A 79 -2.65 -1.82 -9.27
CA GLN A 79 -2.19 -1.12 -10.48
C GLN A 79 -3.00 0.13 -10.75
N LEU A 80 -2.38 1.10 -11.42
CA LEU A 80 -3.07 2.26 -11.97
C LEU A 80 -3.84 1.85 -13.24
N SER A 81 -5.16 1.76 -13.14
CA SER A 81 -6.01 1.34 -14.26
C SER A 81 -6.06 2.37 -15.39
N ASN A 82 -6.00 1.86 -16.63
CA ASN A 82 -6.16 2.61 -17.86
C ASN A 82 -7.61 2.59 -18.41
N LYS A 83 -8.56 2.02 -17.67
CA LYS A 83 -9.97 2.02 -18.10
C LYS A 83 -10.49 3.46 -18.14
N PRO A 84 -11.32 3.85 -19.13
CA PRO A 84 -11.76 5.23 -19.27
C PRO A 84 -12.42 5.83 -18.01
N ALA A 85 -13.24 5.06 -17.30
CA ALA A 85 -13.89 5.52 -16.07
C ALA A 85 -12.88 5.71 -14.92
N ALA A 86 -11.89 4.82 -14.82
CA ALA A 86 -10.81 4.92 -13.85
C ALA A 86 -9.93 6.15 -14.10
N LEU A 87 -9.56 6.41 -15.35
CA LEU A 87 -8.78 7.60 -15.74
C LEU A 87 -9.52 8.90 -15.37
N VAL A 88 -10.81 9.00 -15.66
CA VAL A 88 -11.63 10.17 -15.30
C VAL A 88 -11.73 10.33 -13.79
N LEU A 89 -11.95 9.23 -13.04
CA LEU A 89 -11.96 9.26 -11.58
C LEU A 89 -10.61 9.70 -11.01
N ARG A 90 -9.50 9.19 -11.57
CA ARG A 90 -8.13 9.55 -11.15
C ARG A 90 -7.86 11.04 -11.33
N VAL A 91 -8.23 11.62 -12.47
CA VAL A 91 -8.11 13.08 -12.68
C VAL A 91 -8.95 13.85 -11.66
N ALA A 92 -10.19 13.42 -11.41
CA ALA A 92 -11.03 14.05 -10.38
C ALA A 92 -10.41 13.96 -8.97
N ARG A 93 -9.75 12.84 -8.64
CA ARG A 93 -9.07 12.63 -7.35
C ARG A 93 -7.86 13.55 -7.17
N LEU A 94 -7.04 13.68 -8.21
CA LEU A 94 -5.76 14.39 -8.14
C LEU A 94 -5.89 15.90 -8.37
N GLN A 95 -6.87 16.33 -9.19
CA GLN A 95 -6.97 17.71 -9.67
C GLN A 95 -8.37 18.32 -9.47
N GLY A 96 -9.31 17.59 -8.87
CA GLY A 96 -10.67 18.09 -8.63
C GLY A 96 -10.71 19.34 -7.74
N PRO A 97 -11.65 20.28 -7.97
CA PRO A 97 -12.67 20.28 -9.03
C PRO A 97 -12.09 20.56 -10.42
N VAL A 98 -12.57 19.84 -11.43
CA VAL A 98 -12.02 19.86 -12.80
C VAL A 98 -13.12 19.96 -13.87
N PHE A 99 -12.83 20.62 -14.99
CA PHE A 99 -13.73 20.67 -16.14
C PHE A 99 -13.50 19.49 -17.10
N ARG A 100 -14.50 19.18 -17.93
CA ARG A 100 -14.46 18.02 -18.85
C ARG A 100 -13.41 18.15 -19.96
N ASP A 101 -13.13 19.37 -20.41
CA ASP A 101 -12.06 19.67 -21.38
C ASP A 101 -10.67 19.44 -20.76
N VAL A 102 -10.41 19.95 -19.55
CA VAL A 102 -9.17 19.68 -18.82
C VAL A 102 -9.01 18.18 -18.57
N ALA A 103 -10.07 17.48 -18.18
CA ALA A 103 -10.02 16.03 -18.00
C ALA A 103 -9.72 15.28 -19.32
N ALA A 104 -10.20 15.76 -20.47
CA ALA A 104 -9.87 15.18 -21.77
C ALA A 104 -8.39 15.35 -22.12
N GLU A 105 -7.83 16.54 -21.87
CA GLU A 105 -6.40 16.81 -22.05
C GLU A 105 -5.53 15.91 -21.16
N GLN A 106 -5.84 15.83 -19.87
CA GLN A 106 -5.05 15.07 -18.89
C GLN A 106 -5.15 13.55 -19.06
N THR A 107 -6.29 13.04 -19.53
CA THR A 107 -6.48 11.58 -19.75
C THR A 107 -6.08 11.13 -21.15
N GLY A 108 -5.90 12.04 -22.11
CA GLY A 108 -5.73 11.71 -23.52
C GLY A 108 -6.98 11.13 -24.19
N LEU A 109 -8.13 11.12 -23.51
CA LEU A 109 -9.39 10.59 -24.04
C LEU A 109 -10.12 11.64 -24.89
N SER A 110 -10.95 11.19 -25.84
CA SER A 110 -11.83 12.10 -26.57
C SER A 110 -12.83 12.78 -25.62
N ILE A 111 -13.19 14.03 -25.89
CA ILE A 111 -14.19 14.77 -25.11
C ILE A 111 -15.53 14.04 -25.01
N SER A 112 -15.93 13.33 -26.07
CA SER A 112 -17.13 12.49 -26.09
C SER A 112 -17.04 11.30 -25.13
N THR A 113 -15.85 10.70 -24.98
CA THR A 113 -15.59 9.63 -24.02
C THR A 113 -15.60 10.16 -22.59
N VAL A 114 -14.92 11.28 -22.32
CA VAL A 114 -14.96 11.93 -21.00
C VAL A 114 -16.39 12.27 -20.60
N ASN A 115 -17.18 12.87 -21.50
CA ASN A 115 -18.59 13.18 -21.24
C ASN A 115 -19.41 11.93 -20.84
N ARG A 116 -19.20 10.82 -21.55
CA ARG A 116 -19.86 9.53 -21.25
C ARG A 116 -19.46 9.02 -19.87
N GLN A 117 -18.17 9.01 -19.53
CA GLN A 117 -17.68 8.50 -18.25
C GLN A 117 -18.08 9.39 -17.08
N VAL A 118 -17.94 10.72 -17.20
CA VAL A 118 -18.39 11.66 -16.17
C VAL A 118 -19.88 11.49 -15.91
N SER A 119 -20.71 11.37 -16.95
CA SER A 119 -22.16 11.15 -16.80
C SER A 119 -22.47 9.82 -16.09
N ALA A 120 -21.75 8.75 -16.42
CA ALA A 120 -21.91 7.45 -15.78
C ALA A 120 -21.53 7.49 -14.29
N LEU A 121 -20.40 8.14 -13.95
CA LEU A 121 -19.92 8.27 -12.58
C LEU A 121 -20.80 9.20 -11.73
N LEU A 122 -21.31 10.30 -12.32
CA LEU A 122 -22.32 11.17 -11.69
C LEU A 122 -23.62 10.41 -11.40
N LYS A 123 -24.11 9.62 -12.35
CA LYS A 123 -25.31 8.78 -12.17
C LYS A 123 -25.15 7.77 -11.04
N ARG A 124 -23.92 7.29 -10.82
CA ARG A 124 -23.56 6.37 -9.74
C ARG A 124 -23.20 7.08 -8.43
N GLY A 125 -23.18 8.41 -8.41
CA GLY A 125 -22.86 9.24 -7.25
C GLY A 125 -21.37 9.34 -6.91
N LEU A 126 -20.47 8.66 -7.63
CA LEU A 126 -19.02 8.70 -7.35
C LEU A 126 -18.39 10.06 -7.63
N LEU A 127 -18.99 10.83 -8.53
CA LEU A 127 -18.67 12.22 -8.77
C LEU A 127 -19.85 13.10 -8.36
N ARG A 128 -19.57 14.38 -8.11
CA ARG A 128 -20.58 15.43 -7.95
C ARG A 128 -20.19 16.67 -8.77
N GLU A 129 -21.19 17.40 -9.25
CA GLU A 129 -20.97 18.69 -9.92
C GLU A 129 -20.90 19.83 -8.88
N ARG A 130 -20.08 20.83 -9.17
CA ARG A 130 -19.90 22.03 -8.34
C ARG A 130 -20.51 23.24 -9.03
N ALA A 131 -21.84 23.35 -8.93
CA ALA A 131 -22.60 24.45 -9.52
C ALA A 131 -22.19 25.83 -8.98
N ASP A 132 -21.72 25.87 -7.73
CA ASP A 132 -21.18 27.05 -7.06
C ASP A 132 -19.86 27.56 -7.67
N LEU A 133 -19.20 26.74 -8.49
CA LEU A 133 -17.96 27.09 -9.21
C LEU A 133 -18.20 27.31 -10.71
N ALA A 134 -19.45 27.46 -11.13
CA ALA A 134 -19.78 27.77 -12.52
C ALA A 134 -19.24 29.17 -12.92
N PRO A 135 -18.57 29.31 -14.07
CA PRO A 135 -18.16 30.62 -14.56
C PRO A 135 -19.35 31.57 -14.74
N ALA A 136 -19.24 32.78 -14.19
CA ALA A 136 -20.26 33.82 -14.33
C ALA A 136 -20.39 34.28 -15.81
N GLY A 137 -21.63 34.52 -16.25
CA GLY A 137 -21.90 35.10 -17.59
C GLY A 137 -21.80 34.13 -18.77
N ALA A 138 -21.70 32.82 -18.54
CA ALA A 138 -21.72 31.84 -19.64
C ALA A 138 -23.08 31.82 -20.35
N ILE A 139 -23.10 32.10 -21.66
CA ILE A 139 -24.28 31.98 -22.51
C ILE A 139 -24.49 30.50 -22.86
N GLY A 140 -25.67 29.95 -22.57
CA GLY A 140 -26.02 28.54 -22.79
C GLY A 140 -26.02 27.69 -21.52
N ARG A 141 -26.02 26.36 -21.64
CA ARG A 141 -26.01 25.45 -20.48
C ARG A 141 -24.68 25.64 -19.72
N PRO A 142 -24.70 25.98 -18.42
CA PRO A 142 -23.49 26.24 -17.65
C PRO A 142 -22.53 25.04 -17.70
N ARG A 143 -21.24 25.33 -17.96
CA ARG A 143 -20.18 24.32 -17.82
C ARG A 143 -19.90 24.15 -16.34
N LEU A 144 -20.27 23.00 -15.78
CA LEU A 144 -20.04 22.70 -14.37
C LEU A 144 -18.78 21.86 -14.20
N PRO A 145 -17.82 22.27 -13.34
CA PRO A 145 -16.73 21.40 -12.94
C PRO A 145 -17.27 20.27 -12.06
N PHE A 146 -16.54 19.16 -12.02
CA PHE A 146 -16.87 18.00 -11.23
C PHE A 146 -15.71 17.63 -10.29
N GLU A 147 -16.05 16.96 -9.20
CA GLU A 147 -15.09 16.44 -8.24
C GLU A 147 -15.57 15.09 -7.68
N VAL A 148 -14.69 14.40 -6.96
CA VAL A 148 -15.02 13.15 -6.26
C VAL A 148 -16.03 13.40 -5.15
N ASN A 149 -17.02 12.51 -5.04
CA ASN A 149 -17.96 12.52 -3.92
C ASN A 149 -17.36 11.84 -2.68
N VAL A 150 -16.84 12.65 -1.76
CA VAL A 150 -16.34 12.18 -0.45
C VAL A 150 -17.42 12.21 0.65
N ALA A 151 -18.64 12.65 0.32
CA ALA A 151 -19.70 12.82 1.31
C ALA A 151 -20.47 11.52 1.56
N ASP A 152 -20.64 10.65 0.57
CA ASP A 152 -21.60 9.53 0.69
C ASP A 152 -20.94 8.16 0.83
N PHE A 153 -19.69 8.03 0.40
CA PHE A 153 -19.02 6.73 0.26
C PHE A 153 -17.83 6.58 1.20
N LEU A 154 -17.70 5.38 1.78
CA LEU A 154 -16.49 4.96 2.47
C LEU A 154 -16.09 3.54 2.04
N THR A 155 -14.83 3.20 2.23
CA THR A 155 -14.33 1.81 2.23
C THR A 155 -13.78 1.47 3.60
N VAL A 156 -13.62 0.17 3.88
CA VAL A 156 -13.10 -0.35 5.15
C VAL A 156 -11.71 -0.93 4.91
N GLY A 157 -10.69 -0.46 5.64
CA GLY A 157 -9.34 -1.00 5.59
C GLY A 157 -9.02 -1.77 6.87
N ILE A 158 -8.58 -3.03 6.76
CA ILE A 158 -8.11 -3.86 7.86
C ILE A 158 -6.64 -4.22 7.59
N HIS A 159 -5.75 -3.80 8.48
CA HIS A 159 -4.37 -4.26 8.46
C HIS A 159 -4.14 -5.22 9.63
N ILE A 160 -3.96 -6.51 9.34
CA ILE A 160 -3.73 -7.55 10.36
C ILE A 160 -2.22 -7.65 10.60
N GLY A 161 -1.75 -7.04 11.69
CA GLY A 161 -0.36 -7.14 12.13
C GLY A 161 -0.16 -8.28 13.13
N TYR A 162 1.10 -8.59 13.45
CA TYR A 162 1.43 -9.66 14.40
C TYR A 162 0.92 -9.38 15.83
N LYS A 163 1.06 -8.13 16.31
CA LYS A 163 0.65 -7.71 17.67
C LYS A 163 -0.61 -6.82 17.67
N VAL A 164 -0.81 -6.05 16.60
CA VAL A 164 -1.86 -5.04 16.50
C VAL A 164 -2.56 -5.16 15.14
N THR A 165 -3.89 -5.18 15.18
CA THR A 165 -4.75 -5.03 14.00
C THR A 165 -5.30 -3.61 13.95
N SER A 166 -5.11 -2.94 12.81
CA SER A 166 -5.69 -1.62 12.56
C SER A 166 -6.94 -1.77 11.71
N ILE A 167 -8.03 -1.10 12.11
CA ILE A 167 -9.28 -1.06 11.36
C ILE A 167 -9.59 0.40 11.06
N THR A 168 -9.89 0.70 9.81
CA THR A 168 -9.97 2.06 9.29
C THR A 168 -11.14 2.20 8.32
N THR A 169 -11.59 3.43 8.15
CA THR A 169 -12.49 3.81 7.05
C THR A 169 -11.82 4.88 6.21
N HIS A 170 -11.95 4.78 4.89
CA HIS A 170 -11.37 5.73 3.94
C HIS A 170 -12.43 6.35 3.06
N ASP A 171 -12.25 7.62 2.71
CA ASP A 171 -13.02 8.24 1.62
C ASP A 171 -12.46 7.85 0.25
N LEU A 172 -13.15 8.27 -0.82
CA LEU A 172 -12.73 8.01 -2.20
C LEU A 172 -11.45 8.77 -2.63
N LEU A 173 -10.90 9.63 -1.77
CA LEU A 173 -9.59 10.26 -1.96
C LEU A 173 -8.48 9.54 -1.19
N HIS A 174 -8.76 8.35 -0.64
CA HIS A 174 -7.83 7.55 0.17
C HIS A 174 -7.45 8.22 1.50
N ARG A 175 -8.29 9.14 2.00
CA ARG A 175 -8.07 9.79 3.30
C ARG A 175 -8.70 8.95 4.39
N VAL A 176 -7.98 8.75 5.49
CA VAL A 176 -8.52 8.09 6.69
C VAL A 176 -9.59 8.99 7.32
N VAL A 177 -10.82 8.51 7.37
CA VAL A 177 -11.97 9.18 7.99
C VAL A 177 -12.13 8.78 9.46
N GLY A 178 -11.76 7.54 9.78
CA GLY A 178 -11.70 7.06 11.15
C GLY A 178 -10.81 5.84 11.27
N ALA A 179 -10.24 5.63 12.45
CA ALA A 179 -9.36 4.50 12.75
C ALA A 179 -9.53 4.03 14.19
N ILE A 180 -9.40 2.71 14.39
CA ILE A 180 -9.16 2.09 15.68
C ILE A 180 -8.01 1.09 15.56
N GLN A 181 -7.41 0.76 16.70
CA GLN A 181 -6.46 -0.34 16.82
C GLN A 181 -6.96 -1.28 17.91
N ILE A 182 -6.80 -2.58 17.66
CA ILE A 182 -7.03 -3.64 18.64
C ILE A 182 -5.77 -4.48 18.74
N ALA A 183 -5.56 -5.11 19.90
CA ALA A 183 -4.60 -6.21 19.96
C ALA A 183 -5.04 -7.29 18.95
N THR A 184 -4.10 -7.82 18.18
CA THR A 184 -4.40 -8.94 17.28
C THR A 184 -4.85 -10.12 18.14
N PRO A 185 -6.08 -10.65 17.95
CA PRO A 185 -6.53 -11.79 18.72
C PRO A 185 -5.64 -13.00 18.49
N THR A 186 -5.46 -13.81 19.54
CA THR A 186 -4.67 -15.03 19.49
C THR A 186 -5.58 -16.24 19.74
N SER A 187 -5.61 -17.17 18.80
CA SER A 187 -6.22 -18.49 18.92
C SER A 187 -5.43 -19.47 18.03
N ASP A 188 -5.49 -20.75 18.35
CA ASP A 188 -4.98 -21.82 17.49
C ASP A 188 -5.83 -21.99 16.22
N ASP A 189 -7.07 -21.50 16.24
CA ASP A 189 -7.97 -21.48 15.08
C ASP A 189 -7.96 -20.09 14.39
N PRO A 190 -7.49 -19.98 13.14
CA PRO A 190 -7.55 -18.74 12.37
C PRO A 190 -8.97 -18.18 12.20
N GLU A 191 -10.00 -19.03 12.10
CA GLU A 191 -11.38 -18.58 11.91
C GLU A 191 -11.92 -17.81 13.12
N GLU A 192 -11.56 -18.22 14.33
CA GLU A 192 -11.92 -17.50 15.56
C GLU A 192 -11.27 -16.10 15.59
N VAL A 193 -9.99 -16.01 15.23
CA VAL A 193 -9.27 -14.72 15.14
C VAL A 193 -9.92 -13.81 14.12
N LEU A 194 -10.21 -14.32 12.93
CA LEU A 194 -10.81 -13.57 11.84
C LEU A 194 -12.24 -13.12 12.17
N THR A 195 -13.03 -13.97 12.82
CA THR A 195 -14.38 -13.63 13.29
C THR A 195 -14.33 -12.50 14.32
N ALA A 196 -13.41 -12.56 15.28
CA ALA A 196 -13.24 -11.49 16.27
C ALA A 196 -12.83 -10.15 15.64
N ILE A 197 -11.95 -10.19 14.62
CA ILE A 197 -11.58 -9.01 13.82
C ILE A 197 -12.79 -8.48 13.05
N GLY A 198 -13.53 -9.35 12.36
CA GLY A 198 -14.72 -8.99 11.58
C GLY A 198 -15.84 -8.37 12.44
N LEU A 199 -16.07 -8.90 13.63
CA LEU A 199 -17.02 -8.33 14.60
C LEU A 199 -16.57 -6.95 15.10
N SER A 200 -15.27 -6.79 15.35
CA SER A 200 -14.69 -5.49 15.72
C SER A 200 -14.83 -4.47 14.59
N ALA A 201 -14.62 -4.89 13.34
CA ALA A 201 -14.82 -4.05 12.16
C ALA A 201 -16.29 -3.66 12.00
N SER A 202 -17.22 -4.61 12.12
CA SER A 202 -18.67 -4.37 12.03
C SER A 202 -19.15 -3.37 13.08
N ARG A 203 -18.70 -3.52 14.33
CA ARG A 203 -18.95 -2.55 15.41
C ARG A 203 -18.32 -1.20 15.14
N PHE A 204 -17.17 -1.16 14.47
CA PHE A 204 -16.49 0.08 14.15
C PHE A 204 -17.23 0.88 13.07
N VAL A 205 -17.65 0.22 12.00
CA VAL A 205 -18.27 0.88 10.85
C VAL A 205 -19.71 1.31 11.09
N SER A 206 -20.40 0.74 12.09
CA SER A 206 -21.74 1.18 12.50
C SER A 206 -21.79 2.64 13.01
N ARG A 207 -20.63 3.26 13.27
CA ARG A 207 -20.50 4.68 13.59
C ARG A 207 -20.83 5.62 12.41
N TRP A 208 -21.08 5.08 11.22
CA TRP A 208 -21.34 5.84 10.00
C TRP A 208 -22.75 5.60 9.42
N PRO A 209 -23.86 5.85 10.16
CA PRO A 209 -25.22 5.43 9.78
C PRO A 209 -25.81 6.12 8.53
N GLY A 210 -25.08 7.01 7.86
CA GLY A 210 -25.47 7.65 6.60
C GLY A 210 -24.46 7.49 5.48
N LYS A 211 -23.42 6.68 5.66
CA LYS A 211 -22.39 6.42 4.65
C LYS A 211 -22.66 5.05 4.02
N ARG A 212 -22.50 4.97 2.70
CA ARG A 212 -22.50 3.71 1.97
C ARG A 212 -21.10 3.13 1.98
N LEU A 213 -20.94 1.96 2.62
CA LEU A 213 -19.69 1.21 2.59
C LEU A 213 -19.61 0.42 1.29
N LEU A 214 -18.51 0.58 0.54
CA LEU A 214 -18.36 -0.05 -0.77
C LEU A 214 -17.59 -1.37 -0.69
N TRP A 215 -16.49 -1.41 0.06
CA TRP A 215 -15.55 -2.51 -0.04
C TRP A 215 -14.70 -2.63 1.22
N THR A 216 -14.26 -3.85 1.53
CA THR A 216 -13.28 -4.11 2.57
C THR A 216 -11.95 -4.52 1.95
N GLY A 217 -10.86 -3.85 2.34
CA GLY A 217 -9.50 -4.23 1.96
C GLY A 217 -8.73 -4.76 3.15
N VAL A 218 -8.08 -5.91 2.99
CA VAL A 218 -7.31 -6.58 4.02
C VAL A 218 -5.85 -6.65 3.60
N ALA A 219 -4.96 -6.07 4.40
CA ALA A 219 -3.51 -6.13 4.21
C ALA A 219 -2.88 -6.90 5.37
N LEU A 220 -2.06 -7.91 5.07
CA LEU A 220 -1.40 -8.72 6.09
C LEU A 220 -0.08 -9.34 5.62
N GLY A 221 0.73 -9.81 6.57
CA GLY A 221 1.90 -10.63 6.28
C GLY A 221 1.52 -11.99 5.70
N GLY A 222 2.45 -12.57 4.94
CA GLY A 222 2.27 -13.91 4.36
C GLY A 222 1.90 -13.91 2.87
N ARG A 223 1.62 -15.11 2.38
CA ARG A 223 1.26 -15.39 0.99
C ARG A 223 -0.26 -15.46 0.87
N VAL A 224 -0.81 -14.62 0.01
CA VAL A 224 -2.25 -14.58 -0.28
C VAL A 224 -2.54 -15.44 -1.51
N LEU A 225 -3.49 -16.37 -1.40
CA LEU A 225 -3.95 -17.22 -2.50
C LEU A 225 -5.05 -16.52 -3.31
N ALA A 226 -5.32 -17.05 -4.50
CA ALA A 226 -6.28 -16.45 -5.44
C ALA A 226 -7.72 -16.38 -4.90
N ASP A 227 -8.09 -17.23 -3.95
CA ASP A 227 -9.41 -17.23 -3.29
C ASP A 227 -9.49 -16.35 -2.04
N GLY A 228 -8.40 -15.62 -1.72
CA GLY A 228 -8.31 -14.77 -0.54
C GLY A 228 -7.97 -15.50 0.76
N SER A 229 -7.59 -16.78 0.70
CA SER A 229 -6.98 -17.48 1.82
C SER A 229 -5.49 -17.12 1.99
N VAL A 230 -4.93 -17.34 3.19
CA VAL A 230 -3.58 -16.85 3.52
C VAL A 230 -2.74 -17.88 4.27
N ASP A 231 -1.51 -18.06 3.79
CA ASP A 231 -0.43 -18.69 4.56
C ASP A 231 0.37 -17.61 5.28
N ASN A 232 0.38 -17.64 6.61
CA ASN A 232 1.14 -16.72 7.42
C ASN A 232 1.94 -17.50 8.48
N PRO A 233 3.21 -17.85 8.19
CA PRO A 233 4.05 -18.61 9.11
C PRO A 233 4.18 -17.95 10.49
N ARG A 234 4.16 -16.61 10.54
CA ARG A 234 4.34 -15.87 11.79
C ARG A 234 3.09 -15.89 12.67
N LEU A 235 1.91 -16.03 12.08
CA LEU A 235 0.65 -16.27 12.79
C LEU A 235 0.31 -17.77 12.91
N GLY A 236 1.14 -18.66 12.37
CA GLY A 236 0.87 -20.10 12.36
C GLY A 236 -0.26 -20.51 11.41
N TRP A 237 -0.60 -19.68 10.43
CA TRP A 237 -1.73 -19.91 9.53
C TRP A 237 -1.31 -20.66 8.27
N SER A 238 -2.11 -21.65 7.89
CA SER A 238 -2.05 -22.35 6.61
C SER A 238 -3.43 -22.29 5.97
N GLU A 239 -3.51 -21.75 4.75
CA GLU A 239 -4.76 -21.57 3.99
C GLU A 239 -5.90 -20.94 4.82
N ALA A 240 -5.59 -20.03 5.75
CA ALA A 240 -6.60 -19.42 6.61
C ALA A 240 -7.62 -18.64 5.77
N PRO A 241 -8.94 -18.80 5.98
CA PRO A 241 -9.98 -18.29 5.08
C PRO A 241 -10.30 -16.80 5.31
N VAL A 242 -9.27 -15.94 5.24
CA VAL A 242 -9.33 -14.50 5.55
C VAL A 242 -10.43 -13.79 4.77
N GLY A 243 -10.42 -13.91 3.44
CA GLY A 243 -11.40 -13.24 2.58
C GLY A 243 -12.83 -13.66 2.90
N ARG A 244 -13.07 -14.97 3.07
CA ARG A 244 -14.39 -15.54 3.31
C ARG A 244 -14.97 -15.13 4.66
N VAL A 245 -14.23 -15.36 5.75
CA VAL A 245 -14.72 -15.07 7.11
C VAL A 245 -15.01 -13.57 7.27
N LEU A 246 -14.15 -12.71 6.74
CA LEU A 246 -14.35 -11.26 6.83
C LEU A 246 -15.50 -10.79 5.95
N ALA A 247 -15.70 -11.37 4.76
CA ALA A 247 -16.84 -11.03 3.91
C ALA A 247 -18.16 -11.44 4.55
N ASP A 248 -18.22 -12.65 5.11
CA ASP A 248 -19.41 -13.17 5.81
C ASP A 248 -19.73 -12.33 7.07
N THR A 249 -18.71 -11.92 7.82
CA THR A 249 -18.91 -11.17 9.07
C THR A 249 -19.27 -9.71 8.83
N ILE A 250 -18.63 -9.06 7.85
CA ILE A 250 -18.80 -7.61 7.59
C ILE A 250 -19.95 -7.35 6.61
N GLY A 251 -20.29 -8.32 5.76
CA GLY A 251 -21.35 -8.20 4.75
C GLY A 251 -20.96 -7.33 3.55
N LEU A 252 -19.67 -7.25 3.23
CA LEU A 252 -19.13 -6.47 2.12
C LEU A 252 -18.24 -7.34 1.22
N PRO A 253 -18.07 -6.98 -0.06
CA PRO A 253 -16.98 -7.51 -0.88
C PRO A 253 -15.61 -7.29 -0.19
N VAL A 254 -14.72 -8.27 -0.31
CA VAL A 254 -13.40 -8.26 0.32
C VAL A 254 -12.29 -8.44 -0.71
N SER A 255 -11.26 -7.60 -0.60
CA SER A 255 -9.98 -7.81 -1.25
C SER A 255 -8.88 -8.10 -0.23
N VAL A 256 -8.01 -9.08 -0.51
CA VAL A 256 -6.91 -9.47 0.38
C VAL A 256 -5.57 -9.32 -0.35
N ALA A 257 -4.58 -8.70 0.29
CA ALA A 257 -3.25 -8.49 -0.28
C ALA A 257 -2.12 -8.63 0.74
N SER A 258 -0.91 -8.90 0.26
CA SER A 258 0.28 -8.83 1.09
C SER A 258 0.56 -7.38 1.50
N HIS A 259 0.96 -7.17 2.76
CA HIS A 259 1.03 -5.82 3.30
C HIS A 259 2.10 -4.94 2.65
N VAL A 260 3.27 -5.45 2.27
CA VAL A 260 4.32 -4.61 1.66
C VAL A 260 3.94 -4.19 0.24
N GLU A 261 3.31 -5.10 -0.52
CA GLU A 261 2.74 -4.80 -1.84
C GLU A 261 1.64 -3.74 -1.72
N ALA A 262 0.75 -3.87 -0.73
CA ALA A 262 -0.28 -2.87 -0.43
C ALA A 262 0.30 -1.51 0.00
N MET A 263 1.43 -1.48 0.71
CA MET A 263 2.15 -0.25 1.06
C MET A 263 2.74 0.43 -0.17
N ALA A 264 3.32 -0.34 -1.10
CA ALA A 264 3.79 0.18 -2.38
C ALA A 264 2.63 0.72 -3.22
N ALA A 265 1.49 0.01 -3.25
CA ALA A 265 0.28 0.49 -3.91
C ALA A 265 -0.21 1.81 -3.32
N ALA A 266 -0.17 1.97 -2.00
CA ALA A 266 -0.56 3.22 -1.35
C ALA A 266 0.31 4.41 -1.80
N GLU A 267 1.62 4.22 -2.05
CA GLU A 267 2.48 5.26 -2.61
C GLU A 267 2.13 5.58 -4.08
N LEU A 268 1.90 4.56 -4.90
CA LEU A 268 1.48 4.73 -6.31
C LEU A 268 0.20 5.57 -6.42
N LEU A 269 -0.75 5.38 -5.49
CA LEU A 269 -2.06 6.04 -5.54
C LEU A 269 -2.01 7.55 -5.25
N VAL A 270 -0.94 8.05 -4.65
CA VAL A 270 -0.78 9.46 -4.24
C VAL A 270 0.34 10.18 -4.98
N ASN A 271 1.18 9.46 -5.74
CA ASN A 271 2.31 10.01 -6.49
C ASN A 271 2.11 9.78 -8.01
N PRO A 272 1.50 10.74 -8.73
CA PRO A 272 1.31 10.60 -10.18
C PRO A 272 2.63 10.55 -10.97
N ASP A 273 3.72 11.08 -10.42
CA ASP A 273 5.04 11.04 -11.04
C ASP A 273 5.61 9.61 -11.17
N ASP A 274 5.07 8.65 -10.41
CA ASP A 274 5.53 7.26 -10.39
C ASP A 274 4.83 6.38 -11.45
N GLU A 275 3.88 6.91 -12.23
CA GLU A 275 3.10 6.14 -13.22
C GLU A 275 3.96 5.57 -14.37
N GLY A 276 5.00 6.29 -14.79
CA GLY A 276 5.88 5.89 -15.89
C GLY A 276 7.29 5.47 -15.47
N GLY A 277 7.48 5.19 -14.18
CA GLY A 277 8.78 4.84 -13.62
C GLY A 277 8.74 3.56 -12.80
N SER A 278 9.82 3.34 -12.06
CA SER A 278 9.98 2.20 -11.16
C SER A 278 10.42 2.65 -9.78
N PHE A 279 9.93 2.00 -8.73
CA PHE A 279 10.50 2.17 -7.40
C PHE A 279 10.55 0.86 -6.62
N LEU A 280 11.48 0.82 -5.67
CA LEU A 280 11.57 -0.22 -4.65
C LEU A 280 10.99 0.32 -3.34
N TYR A 281 9.92 -0.29 -2.84
CA TYR A 281 9.45 -0.05 -1.50
C TYR A 281 10.16 -1.00 -0.54
N PHE A 282 10.94 -0.46 0.40
CA PHE A 282 11.64 -1.23 1.43
C PHE A 282 10.99 -0.96 2.79
N TYR A 283 10.35 -1.97 3.36
CA TYR A 283 9.66 -1.88 4.64
C TYR A 283 10.49 -2.49 5.78
N ALA A 284 10.60 -1.77 6.90
CA ALA A 284 11.17 -2.30 8.14
C ALA A 284 10.44 -1.78 9.39
N ARG A 285 9.98 -2.73 10.23
CA ARG A 285 9.49 -2.48 11.59
C ARG A 285 9.66 -3.74 12.44
N GLU A 286 8.58 -4.49 12.66
CA GLU A 286 8.55 -5.78 13.31
C GLU A 286 8.86 -6.89 12.30
N MET A 287 8.51 -6.65 11.03
CA MET A 287 8.84 -7.46 9.87
C MET A 287 9.68 -6.64 8.90
N VAL A 288 10.42 -7.33 8.04
CA VAL A 288 11.21 -6.73 6.96
C VAL A 288 10.78 -7.31 5.63
N GLY A 289 10.50 -6.46 4.65
CA GLY A 289 10.05 -6.90 3.33
C GLY A 289 10.24 -5.84 2.26
N VAL A 290 10.09 -6.25 1.01
CA VAL A 290 10.20 -5.36 -0.15
C VAL A 290 9.06 -5.58 -1.12
N ALA A 291 8.72 -4.54 -1.87
CA ALA A 291 7.86 -4.62 -3.03
C ALA A 291 8.46 -3.77 -4.15
N PHE A 292 8.30 -4.22 -5.39
CA PHE A 292 8.80 -3.53 -6.57
C PHE A 292 7.62 -3.03 -7.40
N THR A 293 7.74 -1.83 -7.93
CA THR A 293 6.76 -1.23 -8.84
C THR A 293 7.41 -0.87 -10.16
N MET A 294 6.65 -1.01 -11.23
CA MET A 294 7.08 -0.65 -12.58
C MET A 294 5.84 -0.27 -13.40
N ASP A 295 5.92 0.85 -14.10
CA ASP A 295 4.87 1.34 -15.01
C ASP A 295 3.48 1.37 -14.34
N GLY A 296 3.42 1.95 -13.14
CA GLY A 296 2.17 2.12 -12.40
C GLY A 296 1.60 0.82 -11.80
N THR A 297 2.36 -0.28 -11.80
CA THR A 297 1.91 -1.60 -11.32
C THR A 297 2.82 -2.12 -10.21
N VAL A 298 2.25 -2.64 -9.12
CA VAL A 298 3.00 -3.39 -8.11
C VAL A 298 3.23 -4.82 -8.60
N TYR A 299 4.47 -5.32 -8.51
CA TYR A 299 4.79 -6.69 -8.82
C TYR A 299 4.28 -7.64 -7.73
N THR A 300 3.27 -8.47 -8.06
CA THR A 300 2.64 -9.46 -7.17
C THR A 300 2.86 -10.89 -7.69
N PRO A 301 3.97 -11.55 -7.31
CA PRO A 301 4.30 -12.90 -7.78
C PRO A 301 3.36 -13.99 -7.21
N THR A 302 3.06 -15.00 -8.01
CA THR A 302 2.16 -16.12 -7.63
C THR A 302 2.70 -16.99 -6.48
N ALA A 303 4.02 -16.99 -6.27
CA ALA A 303 4.67 -17.68 -5.16
C ALA A 303 4.54 -16.92 -3.82
N GLY A 304 3.95 -15.72 -3.81
CA GLY A 304 3.89 -14.85 -2.64
C GLY A 304 5.01 -13.80 -2.62
N PRO A 305 4.94 -12.84 -1.67
CA PRO A 305 5.78 -11.64 -1.68
C PRO A 305 7.28 -11.98 -1.59
N PRO A 306 8.17 -11.09 -2.06
CA PRO A 306 9.61 -11.27 -1.88
C PRO A 306 10.01 -11.47 -0.42
N VAL A 307 10.84 -12.50 -0.15
CA VAL A 307 11.24 -12.87 1.22
C VAL A 307 12.72 -12.53 1.45
N ILE A 308 12.96 -11.49 2.25
CA ILE A 308 14.32 -11.03 2.60
C ILE A 308 14.66 -11.18 4.09
N ALA A 309 13.71 -11.70 4.89
CA ALA A 309 13.85 -11.82 6.34
C ALA A 309 15.09 -12.63 6.78
N HIS A 310 15.53 -13.59 5.97
CA HIS A 310 16.65 -14.49 6.23
C HIS A 310 17.99 -13.98 5.67
N PHE A 311 18.03 -12.81 5.02
CA PHE A 311 19.27 -12.30 4.43
C PHE A 311 20.35 -12.13 5.51
N PRO A 312 21.64 -12.39 5.18
CA PRO A 312 22.71 -12.30 6.15
C PRO A 312 22.96 -10.85 6.56
N THR A 313 23.07 -10.61 7.87
CA THR A 313 23.36 -9.28 8.45
C THR A 313 24.86 -8.96 8.46
N GLY A 314 25.70 -10.00 8.34
CA GLY A 314 27.13 -9.94 8.60
C GLY A 314 27.43 -9.87 10.10
N ALA A 315 28.63 -9.40 10.46
CA ALA A 315 29.00 -9.22 11.86
C ALA A 315 28.20 -8.08 12.50
N THR A 316 27.74 -8.31 13.73
CA THR A 316 27.06 -7.33 14.58
C THR A 316 27.90 -6.97 15.80
N ARG A 317 27.73 -5.75 16.31
CA ARG A 317 28.38 -5.19 17.51
C ARG A 317 27.53 -5.43 18.75
N LEU A 318 26.28 -4.96 18.72
CA LEU A 318 25.33 -5.03 19.83
C LEU A 318 24.05 -5.78 19.42
N LEU A 319 23.64 -5.67 18.16
CA LEU A 319 22.48 -6.38 17.65
C LEU A 319 22.73 -7.89 17.51
N ASP A 320 21.65 -8.65 17.37
CA ASP A 320 21.66 -10.12 17.24
C ASP A 320 22.45 -10.85 18.36
N PRO A 321 22.14 -10.61 19.66
CA PRO A 321 22.85 -11.24 20.77
C PRO A 321 22.76 -12.78 20.76
N TYR A 322 21.78 -13.34 20.05
CA TYR A 322 21.56 -14.77 19.90
C TYR A 322 22.21 -15.36 18.64
N ARG A 323 22.93 -14.55 17.84
CA ARG A 323 23.68 -14.96 16.64
C ARG A 323 22.81 -15.73 15.64
N THR A 324 21.60 -15.23 15.40
CA THR A 324 20.68 -15.77 14.41
C THR A 324 21.19 -15.61 12.98
N GLY A 325 21.98 -14.56 12.71
CA GLY A 325 22.51 -14.22 11.39
C GLY A 325 21.46 -13.79 10.37
N GLN A 326 20.21 -13.59 10.79
CA GLN A 326 19.07 -13.30 9.93
C GLN A 326 18.65 -11.82 10.05
N LEU A 327 18.33 -11.21 8.92
CA LEU A 327 17.96 -9.79 8.83
C LEU A 327 16.81 -9.42 9.77
N GLU A 328 15.66 -10.09 9.68
CA GLU A 328 14.46 -9.70 10.41
C GLU A 328 14.62 -9.85 11.93
N SER A 329 15.17 -10.97 12.41
CA SER A 329 15.43 -11.17 13.84
C SER A 329 16.40 -10.14 14.41
N THR A 330 17.32 -9.63 13.59
CA THR A 330 18.32 -8.64 13.98
C THR A 330 17.77 -7.22 14.03
N VAL A 331 17.03 -6.81 12.99
CA VAL A 331 16.60 -5.40 12.82
C VAL A 331 15.13 -5.15 13.16
N SER A 332 14.38 -6.17 13.57
CA SER A 332 13.01 -5.98 14.04
C SER A 332 12.96 -5.21 15.36
N ASP A 333 11.82 -4.58 15.66
CA ASP A 333 11.58 -3.95 16.97
C ASP A 333 11.84 -4.93 18.12
N THR A 334 11.39 -6.18 17.99
CA THR A 334 11.67 -7.24 18.96
C THR A 334 13.17 -7.54 19.08
N GLY A 335 13.88 -7.65 17.96
CA GLY A 335 15.33 -7.89 17.93
C GLY A 335 16.14 -6.80 18.63
N VAL A 336 15.81 -5.53 18.35
CA VAL A 336 16.47 -4.37 18.97
C VAL A 336 16.20 -4.33 20.48
N VAL A 337 14.97 -4.62 20.92
CA VAL A 337 14.64 -4.69 22.36
C VAL A 337 15.37 -5.83 23.05
N GLN A 338 15.50 -6.99 22.41
CA GLN A 338 16.28 -8.12 22.95
C GLN A 338 17.76 -7.77 23.09
N ALA A 339 18.35 -7.12 22.07
CA ALA A 339 19.71 -6.62 22.11
C ALA A 339 19.93 -5.58 23.22
N ALA A 340 19.00 -4.64 23.39
CA ALA A 340 19.05 -3.65 24.46
C ALA A 340 19.02 -4.30 25.86
N LYS A 341 18.16 -5.30 26.07
CA LYS A 341 18.11 -6.07 27.32
C LYS A 341 19.42 -6.83 27.57
N ALA A 342 19.96 -7.48 26.54
CA ALA A 342 21.23 -8.20 26.63
C ALA A 342 22.40 -7.25 26.96
N ALA A 343 22.33 -5.99 26.51
CA ALA A 343 23.28 -4.94 26.83
C ALA A 343 23.02 -4.22 28.18
N GLY A 344 22.04 -4.68 28.97
CA GLY A 344 21.78 -4.19 30.32
C GLY A 344 20.77 -3.04 30.45
N LEU A 345 20.08 -2.65 29.36
CA LEU A 345 19.05 -1.61 29.43
C LEU A 345 17.74 -2.15 30.01
N ALA A 346 17.14 -1.39 30.92
CA ALA A 346 15.80 -1.64 31.44
C ALA A 346 14.71 -1.17 30.48
N VAL A 347 14.49 -1.93 29.40
CA VAL A 347 13.50 -1.62 28.36
C VAL A 347 12.53 -2.78 28.12
N THR A 348 11.31 -2.47 27.69
CA THR A 348 10.27 -3.46 27.39
C THR A 348 9.77 -3.39 25.95
N ARG A 349 9.84 -2.21 25.35
CA ARG A 349 9.36 -1.90 24.01
C ARG A 349 10.34 -1.02 23.26
N ILE A 350 10.20 -0.94 21.93
CA ILE A 350 11.13 -0.18 21.07
C ILE A 350 11.09 1.32 21.40
N GLU A 351 9.95 1.83 21.84
CA GLU A 351 9.78 3.22 22.26
C GLU A 351 10.64 3.57 23.47
N ASP A 352 10.92 2.60 24.35
CA ASP A 352 11.81 2.80 25.50
C ASP A 352 13.27 2.97 25.02
N VAL A 353 13.68 2.19 24.01
CA VAL A 353 15.02 2.32 23.39
C VAL A 353 15.16 3.68 22.70
N HIS A 354 14.15 4.11 21.94
CA HIS A 354 14.13 5.45 21.35
C HIS A 354 14.19 6.56 22.42
N SER A 355 13.48 6.39 23.54
CA SER A 355 13.45 7.36 24.64
C SER A 355 14.79 7.44 25.37
N ALA A 356 15.44 6.30 25.62
CA ALA A 356 16.79 6.24 26.19
C ALA A 356 17.81 6.93 25.27
N ALA A 357 17.77 6.64 23.96
CA ALA A 357 18.66 7.28 22.98
C ALA A 357 18.47 8.80 22.90
N LYS A 358 17.22 9.28 22.99
CA LYS A 358 16.89 10.72 23.06
C LYS A 358 17.38 11.37 24.36
N SER A 359 17.41 10.61 25.45
CA SER A 359 17.90 11.05 26.77
C SER A 359 19.42 11.00 26.91
N GLY A 360 20.15 10.58 25.87
CA GLY A 360 21.61 10.56 25.82
C GLY A 360 22.25 9.22 26.15
N ASP A 361 21.49 8.14 26.33
CA ASP A 361 22.06 6.80 26.53
C ASP A 361 22.86 6.35 25.31
N THR A 362 24.13 6.04 25.51
CA THR A 362 25.06 5.72 24.41
C THR A 362 24.77 4.36 23.79
N ILE A 363 24.41 3.36 24.60
CA ILE A 363 24.14 2.00 24.11
C ILE A 363 22.86 2.01 23.26
N ALA A 364 21.81 2.70 23.70
CA ALA A 364 20.57 2.84 22.93
C ALA A 364 20.83 3.54 21.58
N ARG A 365 21.68 4.57 21.56
CA ARG A 365 22.08 5.24 20.30
C ARG A 365 22.85 4.30 19.39
N GLU A 366 23.81 3.55 19.92
CA GLU A 366 24.63 2.61 19.14
C GLU A 366 23.79 1.48 18.54
N LEU A 367 22.79 0.96 19.26
CA LEU A 367 21.85 -0.04 18.75
C LEU A 367 21.03 0.48 17.56
N LEU A 368 20.51 1.71 17.66
CA LEU A 368 19.75 2.33 16.57
C LEU A 368 20.63 2.70 15.38
N GLU A 369 21.87 3.11 15.63
CA GLU A 369 22.87 3.38 14.59
C GLU A 369 23.25 2.10 13.85
N GLU A 370 23.53 1.01 14.58
CA GLU A 370 23.82 -0.29 13.98
C GLU A 370 22.64 -0.84 13.17
N ARG A 371 21.41 -0.67 13.67
CA ARG A 371 20.19 -1.02 12.93
C ARG A 371 20.14 -0.30 11.59
N ALA A 372 20.44 1.00 11.59
CA ALA A 372 20.47 1.83 10.38
C ALA A 372 21.59 1.40 9.40
N GLU A 373 22.75 1.01 9.91
CA GLU A 373 23.86 0.50 9.09
C GLU A 373 23.49 -0.79 8.36
N ILE A 374 22.87 -1.75 9.08
CA ILE A 374 22.43 -3.03 8.50
C ILE A 374 21.34 -2.78 7.45
N LEU A 375 20.30 -2.02 7.81
CA LEU A 375 19.20 -1.70 6.89
C LEU A 375 19.70 -0.98 5.63
N GLY A 376 20.59 0.01 5.77
CA GLY A 376 21.16 0.72 4.63
C GLY A 376 22.00 -0.17 3.72
N ARG A 377 22.78 -1.12 4.27
CA ARG A 377 23.48 -2.13 3.46
C ARG A 377 22.50 -3.00 2.68
N THR A 378 21.46 -3.53 3.33
CA THR A 378 20.45 -4.36 2.66
C THR A 378 19.74 -3.59 1.55
N VAL A 379 19.33 -2.34 1.82
CA VAL A 379 18.73 -1.47 0.80
C VAL A 379 19.68 -1.30 -0.39
N GLY A 380 20.97 -1.03 -0.16
CA GLY A 380 21.96 -0.90 -1.23
C GLY A 380 22.09 -2.16 -2.10
N LEU A 381 22.21 -3.33 -1.47
CA LEU A 381 22.31 -4.61 -2.19
C LEU A 381 21.08 -4.90 -3.06
N ILE A 382 19.88 -4.70 -2.51
CA ILE A 382 18.64 -4.94 -3.25
C ILE A 382 18.46 -3.90 -4.36
N SER A 383 18.84 -2.65 -4.11
CA SER A 383 18.77 -1.58 -5.11
C SER A 383 19.68 -1.88 -6.31
N ASP A 384 20.85 -2.49 -6.10
CA ASP A 384 21.73 -2.90 -7.19
C ASP A 384 21.14 -4.05 -8.04
N ILE A 385 20.30 -4.91 -7.45
CA ILE A 385 19.61 -6.00 -8.18
C ILE A 385 18.49 -5.45 -9.06
N PHE A 386 17.59 -4.64 -8.49
CA PHE A 386 16.40 -4.16 -9.20
C PHE A 386 16.65 -2.90 -10.03
N ASN A 387 17.67 -2.12 -9.67
CA ASN A 387 18.03 -0.87 -10.32
C ASN A 387 16.80 0.07 -10.54
N PRO A 388 16.00 0.40 -9.48
CA PRO A 388 14.72 1.10 -9.58
C PRO A 388 14.87 2.62 -9.64
N ASP A 389 14.05 3.44 -10.30
CA ASP A 389 14.27 4.91 -10.43
C ASP A 389 14.45 5.64 -9.10
N HIS A 390 13.79 5.16 -8.05
CA HIS A 390 14.05 5.58 -6.68
C HIS A 390 13.68 4.48 -5.67
N VAL A 391 14.05 4.70 -4.41
CA VAL A 391 13.73 3.81 -3.28
C VAL A 391 12.87 4.57 -2.28
N ILE A 392 11.80 3.92 -1.82
CA ILE A 392 10.95 4.41 -0.75
C ILE A 392 11.16 3.56 0.50
N LEU A 393 11.60 4.18 1.58
CA LEU A 393 11.79 3.58 2.89
C LEU A 393 10.51 3.72 3.71
N GLY A 394 9.91 2.58 4.06
CA GLY A 394 8.67 2.47 4.79
C GLY A 394 8.83 1.82 6.17
N GLY A 395 8.00 2.25 7.12
CA GLY A 395 7.96 1.65 8.46
C GLY A 395 8.77 2.41 9.52
N GLN A 396 8.43 2.11 10.76
CA GLN A 396 8.87 2.84 11.94
C GLN A 396 10.38 2.75 12.21
N ALA A 397 11.07 1.73 11.67
CA ALA A 397 12.53 1.69 11.70
C ALA A 397 13.17 2.94 11.05
N PHE A 398 12.48 3.57 10.10
CA PHE A 398 12.92 4.80 9.45
C PHE A 398 12.19 6.03 9.99
N THR A 399 10.87 5.97 10.19
CA THR A 399 10.07 7.16 10.56
C THR A 399 10.27 7.61 12.01
N ASP A 400 10.56 6.68 12.92
CA ASP A 400 10.68 6.97 14.36
C ASP A 400 12.12 7.30 14.77
N SER A 401 13.07 7.09 13.85
CA SER A 401 14.49 7.47 13.99
C SER A 401 15.00 8.40 12.88
N PRO A 402 14.46 9.62 12.72
CA PRO A 402 14.98 10.57 11.72
C PRO A 402 16.47 10.85 11.85
N ALA A 403 17.01 10.78 13.08
CA ALA A 403 18.43 11.01 13.37
C ALA A 403 19.37 9.97 12.72
N THR A 404 18.90 8.75 12.43
CA THR A 404 19.73 7.69 11.82
C THR A 404 19.59 7.62 10.30
N LEU A 405 18.71 8.43 9.69
CA LEU A 405 18.50 8.44 8.23
C LEU A 405 19.79 8.80 7.46
N SER A 406 20.63 9.67 8.00
CA SER A 406 21.93 9.97 7.40
C SER A 406 22.85 8.75 7.35
N THR A 407 22.70 7.85 8.31
CA THR A 407 23.48 6.60 8.40
C THR A 407 22.94 5.57 7.43
N VAL A 408 21.61 5.41 7.35
CA VAL A 408 20.99 4.61 6.27
C VAL A 408 21.50 5.07 4.91
N ALA A 409 21.42 6.38 4.61
CA ALA A 409 21.87 6.94 3.34
C ALA A 409 23.38 6.74 3.11
N ARG A 410 24.22 6.88 4.14
CA ARG A 410 25.66 6.61 4.05
C ARG A 410 25.92 5.14 3.72
N SER A 411 25.24 4.23 4.41
CA SER A 411 25.40 2.78 4.22
C SER A 411 24.92 2.35 2.84
N VAL A 412 23.78 2.84 2.35
CA VAL A 412 23.32 2.62 0.97
C VAL A 412 24.41 3.02 -0.03
N ARG A 413 24.96 4.23 0.08
CA ARG A 413 26.00 4.73 -0.83
C ARG A 413 27.32 3.96 -0.75
N SER A 414 27.67 3.44 0.43
CA SER A 414 28.90 2.66 0.59
C SER A 414 28.78 1.23 0.06
N THR A 415 27.56 0.74 -0.12
CA THR A 415 27.29 -0.63 -0.55
C THR A 415 26.91 -0.71 -2.02
N SER A 416 26.08 0.22 -2.49
CA SER A 416 25.68 0.28 -3.90
C SER A 416 26.84 0.74 -4.77
N VAL A 417 27.10 0.01 -5.85
CA VAL A 417 28.09 0.40 -6.88
C VAL A 417 27.44 1.10 -8.08
N ALA A 418 26.10 1.11 -8.13
CA ALA A 418 25.34 1.85 -9.13
C ALA A 418 25.33 3.36 -8.82
N ALA A 419 24.97 4.17 -9.82
CA ALA A 419 24.76 5.60 -9.60
C ALA A 419 23.66 5.78 -8.54
N VAL A 420 23.98 6.52 -7.47
CA VAL A 420 23.10 6.70 -6.30
C VAL A 420 21.77 7.27 -6.76
N ARG A 421 20.70 6.48 -6.56
CA ARG A 421 19.33 6.84 -6.89
C ARG A 421 18.67 7.58 -5.71
N ASP A 422 17.56 8.25 -5.98
CA ASP A 422 16.85 9.00 -4.96
C ASP A 422 16.30 8.03 -3.89
N VAL A 423 16.58 8.30 -2.61
CA VAL A 423 16.11 7.50 -1.47
C VAL A 423 15.26 8.40 -0.60
N ARG A 424 13.98 8.04 -0.45
CA ARG A 424 12.97 8.86 0.23
C ARG A 424 12.32 8.06 1.34
N VAL A 425 11.84 8.74 2.38
CA VAL A 425 10.96 8.12 3.38
C VAL A 425 9.51 8.25 2.90
N THR A 426 8.71 7.21 3.12
CA THR A 426 7.27 7.17 2.83
C THR A 426 6.53 8.43 3.29
N ARG A 427 5.60 8.93 2.47
CA ARG A 427 4.71 10.05 2.84
C ARG A 427 3.64 9.64 3.84
N SER A 428 3.36 8.34 3.93
CA SER A 428 2.39 7.75 4.85
C SER A 428 2.82 7.83 6.31
N GLY A 429 4.12 8.04 6.57
CA GLY A 429 4.68 8.14 7.92
C GLY A 429 4.27 6.96 8.81
N ALA A 430 3.87 7.26 10.06
CA ALA A 430 3.43 6.26 11.03
C ALA A 430 2.07 5.59 10.65
N THR A 431 1.35 6.11 9.65
CA THR A 431 0.05 5.57 9.22
C THR A 431 0.16 4.58 8.06
N VAL A 432 1.38 4.14 7.71
CA VAL A 432 1.66 3.24 6.59
C VAL A 432 0.77 1.99 6.55
N GLN A 433 0.48 1.37 7.70
CA GLN A 433 -0.41 0.20 7.77
C GLN A 433 -1.87 0.56 7.41
N GLN A 434 -2.34 1.74 7.84
CA GLN A 434 -3.68 2.24 7.53
C GLN A 434 -3.80 2.49 6.03
N GLN A 435 -2.83 3.23 5.47
CA GLN A 435 -2.78 3.55 4.04
C GLN A 435 -2.72 2.30 3.17
N ALA A 436 -1.93 1.29 3.56
CA ALA A 436 -1.87 0.01 2.85
C ALA A 436 -3.25 -0.67 2.77
N SER A 437 -3.94 -0.83 3.90
CA SER A 437 -5.28 -1.42 3.89
C SER A 437 -6.31 -0.57 3.13
N GLY A 438 -6.15 0.76 3.16
CA GLY A 438 -6.93 1.70 2.35
C GLY A 438 -6.74 1.48 0.85
N ALA A 439 -5.50 1.32 0.40
CA ALA A 439 -5.18 1.07 -1.00
C ALA A 439 -5.84 -0.22 -1.49
N VAL A 440 -5.79 -1.30 -0.70
CA VAL A 440 -6.47 -2.56 -1.00
C VAL A 440 -7.98 -2.37 -1.07
N SER A 441 -8.56 -1.60 -0.13
CA SER A 441 -10.01 -1.39 -0.08
C SER A 441 -10.54 -0.54 -1.25
N LEU A 442 -9.69 0.30 -1.83
CA LEU A 442 -10.05 1.20 -2.93
C LEU A 442 -9.68 0.63 -4.30
N ASP A 443 -8.86 -0.44 -4.37
CA ASP A 443 -8.35 -1.00 -5.62
C ASP A 443 -9.46 -1.33 -6.63
N ALA A 444 -10.53 -1.99 -6.20
CA ALA A 444 -11.66 -2.33 -7.07
C ALA A 444 -12.34 -1.07 -7.64
N VAL A 445 -12.57 -0.06 -6.78
CA VAL A 445 -13.22 1.21 -7.16
C VAL A 445 -12.31 2.04 -8.07
N TYR A 446 -11.01 2.05 -7.83
CA TYR A 446 -10.05 2.77 -8.68
C TYR A 446 -9.76 2.03 -9.98
N SER A 447 -9.88 0.71 -10.01
CA SER A 447 -9.62 -0.10 -11.20
C SER A 447 -10.80 -0.08 -12.17
N ASP A 448 -12.02 -0.28 -11.67
CA ASP A 448 -13.25 -0.27 -12.46
C ASP A 448 -14.43 0.26 -11.62
N PRO A 449 -14.56 1.60 -11.48
CA PRO A 449 -15.52 2.19 -10.56
C PRO A 449 -16.98 1.82 -10.85
N LEU A 450 -17.31 1.58 -12.13
CA LEU A 450 -18.68 1.25 -12.52
C LEU A 450 -19.01 -0.23 -12.25
N ALA A 451 -18.05 -1.13 -12.48
CA ALA A 451 -18.21 -2.54 -12.15
C ALA A 451 -18.20 -2.78 -10.64
N ALA A 452 -17.31 -2.12 -9.90
CA ALA A 452 -17.23 -2.22 -8.45
C ALA A 452 -18.56 -1.82 -7.79
N LEU A 453 -19.17 -0.71 -8.22
CA LEU A 453 -20.44 -0.27 -7.64
C LEU A 453 -21.59 -1.24 -7.94
N ALA A 454 -21.59 -1.89 -9.10
CA ALA A 454 -22.62 -2.87 -9.45
C ALA A 454 -22.58 -4.14 -8.56
N LEU A 455 -21.46 -4.42 -7.89
CA LEU A 455 -21.34 -5.51 -6.91
C LEU A 455 -21.78 -5.12 -5.49
N THR A 456 -22.02 -3.83 -5.27
CA THR A 456 -22.35 -3.27 -3.95
C THR A 456 -23.77 -2.70 -3.91
N ASP A 457 -24.46 -2.66 -5.05
CA ASP A 457 -25.89 -2.36 -5.19
C ASP A 457 -26.70 -3.62 -4.86
#